data_AF-A0A1G9JL09-F1
#
_entry.id   AF-A0A1G9JL09-F1
#
_cell.length_a   1.000
_cell.length_b   1.000
_cell.length_c   1.000
_cell.angle_alpha   90.00
_cell.angle_beta   90.00
_cell.angle_gamma   90.00
#
_symmetry.space_group_name_H-M   'P 1'
#
loop_
_entity.id
_entity.type
_entity.pdbx_description
1 polymer ?
#
loop_
_entity_poly.entity_id
_entity_poly.type
_entity_poly.pdbx_seq_one_letter_code
_entity_poly.pdbx_strand_id
1 'polypeptide(L)'
;MNHKIKFSPIKTAFLIIILVLVCGCQSTNKLRNAQDAFNHAAQTDISISYGNNFSEEDRSQFLEKWLVGKKDSQGQYTAALNSLNSITEDELRTIKKNNLYGSVVTLKALTYWKLEDYKNAYATIDTANRSKEKIIQRDKHILKILPALIALDESKEDYLKITNREGNTEEIDSLYKKISNVLKKDRLDEINSVINSENISLELKLYALEVKLLFLCRKISVYKAYNLGASAQSEKTEAENTLKELSKTAKKVDKDNADTIIRKWTKKVSTA
;
A
#
# COMPACT_ATOMS: atom_id res chain seq x y z
N MET A 1 -38.20 53.74 27.60
CA MET A 1 -36.81 53.67 28.11
C MET A 1 -35.98 52.91 27.09
N ASN A 2 -35.09 53.58 26.36
CA ASN A 2 -34.24 52.96 25.35
C ASN A 2 -32.92 52.51 25.99
N HIS A 3 -32.78 51.21 26.26
CA HIS A 3 -31.50 50.64 26.67
C HIS A 3 -30.56 50.55 25.45
N LYS A 4 -29.70 51.55 25.29
CA LYS A 4 -28.56 51.46 24.37
C LYS A 4 -27.54 50.47 24.95
N ILE A 5 -27.54 49.24 24.45
CA ILE A 5 -26.54 48.23 24.77
C ILE A 5 -25.20 48.69 24.18
N LYS A 6 -24.28 49.17 25.02
CA LYS A 6 -22.92 49.51 24.62
C LYS A 6 -22.09 48.22 24.57
N PHE A 7 -21.87 47.69 23.36
CA PHE A 7 -20.95 46.58 23.17
C PHE A 7 -19.50 47.07 23.27
N SER A 8 -18.71 46.43 24.13
CA SER A 8 -17.28 46.70 24.26
C SER A 8 -16.55 46.20 23.00
N PRO A 9 -15.73 47.02 22.34
CA PRO A 9 -15.02 46.65 21.12
C PRO A 9 -14.09 45.43 21.31
N ILE A 10 -13.59 45.23 22.53
CA ILE A 10 -12.75 44.07 22.89
C ILE A 10 -13.55 42.77 22.86
N LYS A 11 -14.81 42.79 23.32
CA LYS A 11 -15.69 41.61 23.29
C LYS A 11 -16.07 41.24 21.85
N THR A 12 -16.28 42.24 21.00
CA THR A 12 -16.59 42.03 19.58
C THR A 12 -15.38 41.45 18.83
N ALA A 13 -14.17 41.94 19.10
CA ALA A 13 -12.94 41.40 18.49
C ALA A 13 -12.69 39.95 18.91
N PHE A 14 -12.88 39.61 20.19
CA PHE A 14 -12.71 38.24 20.68
C PHE A 14 -13.72 37.27 20.07
N LEU A 15 -14.98 37.69 19.91
CA LEU A 15 -16.03 36.89 19.28
C LEU A 15 -15.71 36.63 17.78
N ILE A 16 -15.20 37.64 17.07
CA ILE A 16 -14.79 37.50 15.67
C ILE A 16 -13.61 36.54 15.53
N ILE A 17 -12.62 36.61 16.42
CA ILE A 17 -11.46 35.69 16.42
C ILE A 17 -11.92 34.24 16.66
N ILE A 18 -12.84 34.01 17.61
CA ILE A 18 -13.42 32.68 17.83
C ILE A 18 -14.22 32.20 16.61
N LEU A 19 -15.02 33.06 15.98
CA LEU A 19 -15.77 32.73 14.76
C LEU A 19 -14.85 32.37 13.59
N VAL A 20 -13.74 33.08 13.43
CA VAL A 20 -12.73 32.81 12.38
C VAL A 20 -11.98 31.50 12.68
N LEU A 21 -11.66 31.20 13.94
CA LEU A 21 -11.01 29.94 14.33
C LEU A 21 -11.93 28.72 14.14
N VAL A 22 -13.23 28.86 14.38
CA VAL A 22 -14.20 27.76 14.22
C VAL A 22 -14.51 27.48 12.74
N CYS A 23 -14.50 28.50 11.88
CA CYS A 23 -14.73 28.32 10.44
C CYS A 23 -13.53 27.73 9.67
N GLY A 24 -12.32 27.75 10.25
CA GLY A 24 -11.08 27.33 9.57
C GLY A 24 -10.73 25.84 9.63
N CYS A 25 -11.39 25.04 10.48
CA CYS A 25 -10.96 23.66 10.78
C CYS A 25 -11.88 22.54 10.25
N GLN A 26 -13.00 22.85 9.60
CA GLN A 26 -13.96 21.80 9.22
C GLN A 26 -13.64 21.08 7.89
N SER A 27 -13.03 21.76 6.90
CA SER A 27 -12.93 21.22 5.52
C SER A 27 -11.82 20.19 5.27
N THR A 28 -10.87 20.00 6.21
CA THR A 28 -9.82 18.95 6.12
C THR A 28 -10.14 17.73 6.97
N ASN A 29 -11.29 17.72 7.65
CA ASN A 29 -11.65 16.69 8.61
C ASN A 29 -11.80 15.33 7.93
N LYS A 30 -12.38 15.25 6.73
CA LYS A 30 -12.61 13.98 6.03
C LYS A 30 -11.33 13.26 5.60
N LEU A 31 -10.35 13.99 5.06
CA LEU A 31 -9.05 13.40 4.70
C LEU A 31 -8.31 12.90 5.96
N ARG A 32 -8.33 13.68 7.03
CA ARG A 32 -7.73 13.26 8.31
C ARG A 32 -8.41 12.01 8.87
N ASN A 33 -9.74 11.98 8.93
CA ASN A 33 -10.50 10.82 9.40
C ASN A 33 -10.20 9.58 8.55
N ALA A 34 -10.04 9.75 7.23
CA ALA A 34 -9.64 8.65 6.36
C ALA A 34 -8.24 8.13 6.68
N GLN A 35 -7.28 9.02 6.94
CA GLN A 35 -5.92 8.65 7.33
C GLN A 35 -5.90 7.92 8.68
N ASP A 36 -6.62 8.43 9.67
CA ASP A 36 -6.69 7.85 11.01
C ASP A 36 -7.32 6.45 10.95
N ALA A 37 -8.43 6.28 10.22
CA ALA A 37 -9.07 4.97 10.02
C ALA A 37 -8.15 4.00 9.26
N PHE A 38 -7.49 4.43 8.18
CA PHE A 38 -6.55 3.60 7.43
C PHE A 38 -5.35 3.18 8.29
N ASN A 39 -4.77 4.09 9.06
CA ASN A 39 -3.63 3.79 9.94
C ASN A 39 -4.02 2.79 11.03
N HIS A 40 -5.22 2.93 11.60
CA HIS A 40 -5.75 1.96 12.56
C HIS A 40 -5.89 0.58 11.92
N ALA A 41 -6.50 0.50 10.74
CA ALA A 41 -6.63 -0.75 9.99
C ALA A 41 -5.27 -1.41 9.70
N ALA A 42 -4.30 -0.61 9.26
CA ALA A 42 -2.95 -1.09 8.97
C ALA A 42 -2.21 -1.57 10.23
N GLN A 43 -2.38 -0.88 11.35
CA GLN A 43 -1.83 -1.31 12.63
C GLN A 43 -2.45 -2.62 13.13
N THR A 44 -3.76 -2.79 12.96
CA THR A 44 -4.46 -4.05 13.24
C THR A 44 -3.95 -5.18 12.33
N ASP A 45 -3.77 -4.95 11.02
CA ASP A 45 -3.20 -5.96 10.11
C ASP A 45 -1.77 -6.37 10.51
N ILE A 46 -0.94 -5.40 10.92
CA ILE A 46 0.44 -5.63 11.38
C ILE A 46 0.42 -6.45 12.68
N SER A 47 -0.41 -6.09 13.66
CA SER A 47 -0.47 -6.81 14.94
C SER A 47 -0.93 -8.26 14.76
N ILE A 48 -1.87 -8.52 13.86
CA ILE A 48 -2.30 -9.88 13.48
C ILE A 48 -1.16 -10.65 12.79
N SER A 49 -0.39 -9.99 11.92
CA SER A 49 0.68 -10.62 11.13
C SER A 49 1.93 -10.93 11.95
N TYR A 50 2.26 -10.09 12.94
CA TYR A 50 3.47 -10.20 13.77
C TYR A 50 3.22 -10.76 15.17
N GLY A 51 1.98 -10.77 15.66
CA GLY A 51 1.61 -11.36 16.95
C GLY A 51 1.68 -12.90 16.99
N ASN A 52 2.13 -13.55 15.93
CA ASN A 52 2.07 -15.00 15.67
C ASN A 52 3.05 -15.88 16.47
N ASN A 53 3.49 -15.45 17.66
CA ASN A 53 4.28 -16.28 18.58
C ASN A 53 3.37 -17.04 19.57
N PHE A 54 2.27 -17.62 19.09
CA PHE A 54 1.38 -18.43 19.93
C PHE A 54 1.83 -19.90 19.92
N SER A 55 1.81 -20.57 21.07
CA SER A 55 2.04 -22.01 21.18
C SER A 55 0.88 -22.77 20.49
N GLU A 56 1.09 -24.05 20.12
CA GLU A 56 0.04 -24.85 19.47
C GLU A 56 -1.25 -24.98 20.30
N GLU A 57 -1.16 -24.86 21.63
CA GLU A 57 -2.28 -24.89 22.57
C GLU A 57 -3.22 -23.66 22.45
N ASP A 58 -2.73 -22.54 21.90
CA ASP A 58 -3.48 -21.30 21.71
C ASP A 58 -4.13 -21.18 20.32
N ARG A 59 -4.04 -22.22 19.48
CA ARG A 59 -4.45 -22.17 18.06
C ARG A 59 -5.94 -21.82 17.85
N SER A 60 -6.82 -22.25 18.76
CA SER A 60 -8.24 -21.91 18.72
C SER A 60 -8.50 -20.45 19.07
N GLN A 61 -7.83 -19.92 20.10
CA GLN A 61 -7.91 -18.50 20.47
C GLN A 61 -7.27 -17.60 19.40
N PHE A 62 -6.24 -18.10 18.73
CA PHE A 62 -5.62 -17.42 17.60
C PHE A 62 -6.59 -17.23 16.44
N LEU A 63 -7.31 -18.28 16.04
CA LEU A 63 -8.27 -18.17 14.93
C LEU A 63 -9.36 -17.14 15.23
N GLU A 64 -9.88 -17.11 16.45
CA GLU A 64 -10.85 -16.12 16.88
C GLU A 64 -10.26 -14.69 16.83
N LYS A 65 -9.09 -14.46 17.44
CA LYS A 65 -8.41 -13.16 17.40
C LYS A 65 -8.10 -12.71 15.98
N TRP A 66 -7.69 -13.63 15.12
CA TRP A 66 -7.42 -13.37 13.71
C TRP A 66 -8.69 -12.97 12.95
N LEU A 67 -9.79 -13.70 13.14
CA LEU A 67 -11.08 -13.39 12.51
C LEU A 67 -11.64 -12.04 12.98
N VAL A 68 -11.61 -11.79 14.29
CA VAL A 68 -12.05 -10.52 14.88
C VAL A 68 -11.19 -9.37 14.37
N GLY A 69 -9.88 -9.51 14.41
CA GLY A 69 -8.95 -8.49 13.93
C GLY A 69 -9.10 -8.22 12.42
N LYS A 70 -9.29 -9.26 11.60
CA LYS A 70 -9.53 -9.10 10.16
C LYS A 70 -10.84 -8.35 9.89
N LYS A 71 -11.90 -8.65 10.63
CA LYS A 71 -13.18 -7.95 10.51
C LYS A 71 -13.06 -6.48 10.91
N ASP A 72 -12.32 -6.21 11.99
CA ASP A 72 -12.04 -4.85 12.44
C ASP A 72 -11.24 -4.05 11.39
N SER A 73 -10.14 -4.61 10.88
CA SER A 73 -9.34 -3.92 9.85
C SER A 73 -10.14 -3.64 8.57
N GLN A 74 -10.94 -4.60 8.10
CA GLN A 74 -11.86 -4.38 6.97
C GLN A 74 -12.91 -3.28 7.24
N GLY A 75 -13.46 -3.24 8.46
CA GLY A 75 -14.37 -2.17 8.87
C GLY A 75 -13.72 -0.79 8.81
N GLN A 76 -12.48 -0.68 9.28
CA GLN A 76 -11.71 0.57 9.28
C GLN A 76 -11.28 1.00 7.87
N TYR A 77 -10.85 0.09 7.00
CA TYR A 77 -10.62 0.40 5.59
C TYR A 77 -11.91 0.90 4.92
N THR A 78 -13.06 0.28 5.20
CA THR A 78 -14.36 0.74 4.70
C THR A 78 -14.69 2.15 5.20
N ALA A 79 -14.45 2.44 6.47
CA ALA A 79 -14.64 3.78 7.05
C ALA A 79 -13.73 4.83 6.39
N ALA A 80 -12.47 4.48 6.10
CA ALA A 80 -11.54 5.33 5.37
C ALA A 80 -12.05 5.64 3.95
N LEU A 81 -12.51 4.62 3.23
CA LEU A 81 -13.06 4.77 1.88
C LEU A 81 -14.32 5.65 1.87
N ASN A 82 -15.23 5.43 2.82
CA ASN A 82 -16.44 6.24 2.96
C ASN A 82 -16.11 7.71 3.25
N SER A 83 -15.11 7.96 4.09
CA SER A 83 -14.63 9.32 4.38
C SER A 83 -14.06 9.99 3.13
N LEU A 84 -13.27 9.27 2.33
CA LEU A 84 -12.70 9.75 1.07
C LEU A 84 -13.77 10.01 0.00
N ASN A 85 -14.78 9.14 -0.11
CA ASN A 85 -15.88 9.28 -1.07
C ASN A 85 -16.86 10.41 -0.68
N SER A 86 -16.87 10.80 0.59
CA SER A 86 -17.72 11.89 1.10
C SER A 86 -17.06 13.28 1.01
N ILE A 87 -15.85 13.39 0.42
CA ILE A 87 -15.20 14.67 0.19
C ILE A 87 -16.02 15.44 -0.85
N THR A 88 -16.55 16.59 -0.46
CA THR A 88 -17.31 17.49 -1.33
C THR A 88 -16.40 18.22 -2.32
N GLU A 89 -16.97 18.83 -3.37
CA GLU A 89 -16.21 19.62 -4.33
C GLU A 89 -15.48 20.81 -3.68
N ASP A 90 -16.08 21.46 -2.68
CA ASP A 90 -15.46 22.57 -1.95
C ASP A 90 -14.24 22.14 -1.13
N GLU A 91 -14.35 21.01 -0.44
CA GLU A 91 -13.24 20.38 0.27
C GLU A 91 -12.15 19.94 -0.71
N LEU A 92 -12.54 19.34 -1.84
CA LEU A 92 -11.61 18.90 -2.88
C LEU A 92 -10.82 20.08 -3.47
N ARG A 93 -11.47 21.22 -3.74
CA ARG A 93 -10.79 22.47 -4.16
C ARG A 93 -9.76 22.93 -3.14
N THR A 94 -10.10 22.87 -1.84
CA THR A 94 -9.19 23.22 -0.74
C THR A 94 -8.01 22.25 -0.67
N ILE A 95 -8.27 20.95 -0.77
CA ILE A 95 -7.25 19.88 -0.80
C ILE A 95 -6.27 20.09 -1.95
N LYS A 96 -6.78 20.40 -3.15
CA LYS A 96 -5.96 20.68 -4.34
C LYS A 96 -5.09 21.92 -4.15
N LYS A 97 -5.66 23.02 -3.65
CA LYS A 97 -4.92 24.25 -3.31
C LYS A 97 -3.78 23.99 -2.33
N ASN A 98 -3.97 23.07 -1.39
CA ASN A 98 -2.98 22.68 -0.39
C ASN A 98 -2.01 21.57 -0.86
N ASN A 99 -2.06 21.16 -2.14
CA ASN A 99 -1.24 20.08 -2.70
C ASN A 99 -1.44 18.70 -2.02
N LEU A 100 -2.62 18.47 -1.44
CA LEU A 100 -2.98 17.22 -0.75
C LEU A 100 -3.75 16.23 -1.63
N TYR A 101 -4.00 16.58 -2.90
CA TYR A 101 -4.72 15.72 -3.84
C TYR A 101 -4.03 14.36 -4.03
N GLY A 102 -2.69 14.35 -4.11
CA GLY A 102 -1.90 13.12 -4.19
C GLY A 102 -2.16 12.16 -3.03
N SER A 103 -2.37 12.69 -1.82
CA SER A 103 -2.61 11.89 -0.63
C SER A 103 -4.02 11.28 -0.65
N VAL A 104 -5.02 12.02 -1.14
CA VAL A 104 -6.39 11.50 -1.35
C VAL A 104 -6.38 10.31 -2.31
N VAL A 105 -5.81 10.46 -3.50
CA VAL A 105 -5.83 9.39 -4.52
C VAL A 105 -4.98 8.19 -4.12
N THR A 106 -3.84 8.42 -3.47
CA THR A 106 -2.98 7.34 -2.94
C THR A 106 -3.72 6.55 -1.86
N LEU A 107 -4.30 7.25 -0.88
CA LEU A 107 -5.02 6.59 0.20
C LEU A 107 -6.25 5.84 -0.31
N LYS A 108 -6.96 6.41 -1.29
CA LYS A 108 -8.11 5.77 -1.93
C LYS A 108 -7.70 4.49 -2.67
N ALA A 109 -6.63 4.52 -3.45
CA ALA A 109 -6.12 3.36 -4.17
C ALA A 109 -5.64 2.26 -3.20
N LEU A 110 -4.90 2.63 -2.14
CA LEU A 110 -4.49 1.70 -1.09
C LEU A 110 -5.69 1.08 -0.38
N THR A 111 -6.71 1.87 -0.07
CA THR A 111 -7.92 1.38 0.60
C THR A 111 -8.68 0.39 -0.28
N TYR A 112 -8.86 0.68 -1.57
CA TYR A 112 -9.46 -0.27 -2.51
C TYR A 112 -8.63 -1.56 -2.60
N TRP A 113 -7.30 -1.47 -2.68
CA TRP A 113 -6.43 -2.64 -2.69
C TRP A 113 -6.61 -3.50 -1.43
N LYS A 114 -6.64 -2.87 -0.24
CA LYS A 114 -6.81 -3.57 1.04
C LYS A 114 -8.20 -4.16 1.25
N LEU A 115 -9.21 -3.65 0.54
CA LEU A 115 -10.55 -4.22 0.46
C LEU A 115 -10.71 -5.24 -0.68
N GLU A 116 -9.62 -5.61 -1.35
CA GLU A 116 -9.60 -6.55 -2.48
C GLU A 116 -10.43 -6.09 -3.70
N ASP A 117 -10.77 -4.80 -3.77
CA ASP A 117 -11.43 -4.16 -4.92
C ASP A 117 -10.38 -3.63 -5.91
N TYR A 118 -9.67 -4.57 -6.54
CA TYR A 118 -8.53 -4.27 -7.40
C TYR A 118 -8.90 -3.44 -8.63
N LYS A 119 -10.12 -3.62 -9.17
CA LYS A 119 -10.62 -2.85 -10.30
C LYS A 119 -10.66 -1.35 -9.98
N ASN A 120 -11.24 -0.98 -8.82
CA ASN A 120 -11.30 0.42 -8.41
C ASN A 120 -9.93 0.96 -7.95
N ALA A 121 -9.06 0.09 -7.41
CA ALA A 121 -7.68 0.46 -7.11
C ALA A 121 -6.93 0.88 -8.39
N TYR A 122 -6.94 0.05 -9.44
CA TYR A 122 -6.34 0.38 -10.75
C TYR A 122 -6.95 1.62 -11.38
N ALA A 123 -8.29 1.74 -11.39
CA ALA A 123 -8.95 2.92 -11.94
C ALA A 123 -8.56 4.22 -11.20
N THR A 124 -8.35 4.15 -9.88
CA THR A 124 -7.88 5.29 -9.08
C THR A 124 -6.44 5.66 -9.43
N ILE A 125 -5.55 4.68 -9.62
CA ILE A 125 -4.16 4.88 -10.05
C ILE A 125 -4.13 5.53 -11.44
N ASP A 126 -4.92 5.02 -12.39
CA ASP A 126 -5.02 5.58 -13.75
C ASP A 126 -5.54 7.02 -13.73
N THR A 127 -6.53 7.29 -12.88
CA THR A 127 -7.06 8.66 -12.69
C THR A 127 -5.97 9.58 -12.15
N ALA A 128 -5.19 9.13 -11.18
CA ALA A 128 -4.07 9.90 -10.64
C ALA A 128 -2.99 10.18 -11.70
N ASN A 129 -2.65 9.18 -12.53
CA ASN A 129 -1.66 9.29 -13.60
C ASN A 129 -2.09 10.24 -14.72
N ARG A 130 -3.39 10.32 -15.01
CA ARG A 130 -3.96 11.24 -16.02
C ARG A 130 -4.28 12.63 -15.47
N SER A 131 -4.23 12.80 -14.16
CA SER A 131 -4.57 14.06 -13.52
C SER A 131 -3.52 15.14 -13.81
N LYS A 132 -3.98 16.38 -14.05
CA LYS A 132 -3.11 17.56 -14.15
C LYS A 132 -2.77 18.16 -12.79
N GLU A 133 -3.38 17.65 -11.72
CA GLU A 133 -3.18 18.14 -10.36
C GLU A 133 -1.77 17.80 -9.86
N LYS A 134 -1.22 18.66 -9.00
CA LYS A 134 0.11 18.43 -8.41
C LYS A 134 0.04 17.26 -7.41
N ILE A 135 0.71 16.16 -7.75
CA ILE A 135 0.97 15.03 -6.86
C ILE A 135 2.42 15.13 -6.37
N ILE A 136 2.63 15.10 -5.05
CA ILE A 136 3.96 15.13 -4.46
C ILE A 136 4.73 13.84 -4.75
N GLN A 137 6.07 13.90 -4.70
CA GLN A 137 6.92 12.80 -5.17
C GLN A 137 6.70 11.48 -4.43
N ARG A 138 6.53 11.52 -3.10
CA ARG A 138 6.22 10.35 -2.28
C ARG A 138 5.00 9.58 -2.82
N ASP A 139 3.91 10.31 -3.05
CA ASP A 139 2.63 9.73 -3.48
C ASP A 139 2.75 9.18 -4.91
N LYS A 140 3.48 9.87 -5.81
CA LYS A 140 3.81 9.34 -7.15
C LYS A 140 4.56 8.01 -7.09
N HIS A 141 5.55 7.90 -6.22
CA HIS A 141 6.32 6.67 -6.05
C HIS A 141 5.44 5.53 -5.53
N ILE A 142 4.60 5.78 -4.52
CA ILE A 142 3.67 4.77 -4.00
C ILE A 142 2.71 4.30 -5.09
N LEU A 143 2.11 5.23 -5.85
CA LEU A 143 1.20 4.91 -6.95
C LEU A 143 1.85 4.09 -8.08
N LYS A 144 3.17 4.22 -8.28
CA LYS A 144 3.94 3.39 -9.23
C LYS A 144 4.29 2.00 -8.68
N ILE A 145 4.43 1.85 -7.37
CA ILE A 145 4.70 0.54 -6.75
C ILE A 145 3.40 -0.28 -6.64
N LEU A 146 2.29 0.39 -6.37
CA LEU A 146 1.01 -0.24 -6.05
C LEU A 146 0.48 -1.23 -7.11
N PRO A 147 0.59 -1.00 -8.43
CA PRO A 147 0.17 -1.97 -9.44
C PRO A 147 0.82 -3.35 -9.29
N ALA A 148 2.09 -3.39 -8.89
CA ALA A 148 2.82 -4.64 -8.66
C ALA A 148 2.40 -5.33 -7.36
N LEU A 149 2.07 -4.56 -6.32
CA LEU A 149 1.50 -5.10 -5.08
C LEU A 149 0.14 -5.75 -5.32
N ILE A 150 -0.75 -5.06 -6.05
CA ILE A 150 -2.05 -5.60 -6.44
C ILE A 150 -1.86 -6.88 -7.27
N ALA A 151 -0.90 -6.89 -8.21
CA ALA A 151 -0.56 -8.07 -9.01
C ALA A 151 -0.23 -9.31 -8.16
N LEU A 152 0.53 -9.09 -7.08
CA LEU A 152 0.94 -10.14 -6.18
C LEU A 152 -0.26 -10.70 -5.43
N ASP A 153 -1.19 -9.86 -4.98
CA ASP A 153 -2.38 -10.36 -4.28
C ASP A 153 -3.36 -11.04 -5.24
N GLU A 154 -3.63 -10.43 -6.40
CA GLU A 154 -4.48 -11.00 -7.47
C GLU A 154 -4.03 -12.40 -7.92
N SER A 155 -2.72 -12.61 -8.00
CA SER A 155 -2.14 -13.89 -8.46
C SER A 155 -1.95 -14.92 -7.34
N LYS A 156 -2.28 -14.59 -6.08
CA LYS A 156 -1.88 -15.40 -4.92
C LYS A 156 -2.45 -16.81 -4.93
N GLU A 157 -3.75 -16.97 -5.20
CA GLU A 157 -4.39 -18.30 -5.20
C GLU A 157 -3.91 -19.16 -6.36
N ASP A 158 -3.88 -18.58 -7.57
CA ASP A 158 -3.39 -19.29 -8.76
C ASP A 158 -1.93 -19.70 -8.59
N TYR A 159 -1.12 -18.82 -8.00
CA TYR A 159 0.28 -19.10 -7.66
C TYR A 159 0.41 -20.33 -6.77
N LEU A 160 -0.39 -20.41 -5.69
CA LEU A 160 -0.35 -21.53 -4.77
C LEU A 160 -0.70 -22.85 -5.47
N LYS A 161 -1.77 -22.85 -6.28
CA LYS A 161 -2.19 -24.01 -7.06
C LYS A 161 -1.09 -24.50 -8.00
N ILE A 162 -0.46 -23.59 -8.76
CA ILE A 162 0.65 -23.96 -9.65
C ILE A 162 1.82 -24.54 -8.86
N THR A 163 2.25 -23.89 -7.78
CA THR A 163 3.43 -24.34 -7.02
C THR A 163 3.20 -25.66 -6.30
N ASN A 164 1.96 -25.95 -5.90
CA ASN A 164 1.57 -27.22 -5.28
C ASN A 164 1.22 -28.31 -6.31
N ARG A 165 1.24 -27.97 -7.62
CA ARG A 165 0.80 -28.85 -8.71
C ARG A 165 -0.63 -29.36 -8.51
N GLU A 166 -1.50 -28.49 -8.02
CA GLU A 166 -2.92 -28.75 -7.88
C GLU A 166 -3.61 -28.52 -9.22
N GLY A 167 -4.06 -29.61 -9.85
CA GLY A 167 -4.80 -29.59 -11.11
C GLY A 167 -4.17 -30.45 -12.20
N ASN A 168 -4.88 -30.60 -13.31
CA ASN A 168 -4.36 -31.27 -14.50
C ASN A 168 -3.47 -30.35 -15.35
N THR A 169 -2.84 -30.88 -16.40
CA THR A 169 -1.91 -30.11 -17.25
C THR A 169 -2.57 -28.90 -17.91
N GLU A 170 -3.81 -29.01 -18.37
CA GLU A 170 -4.53 -27.91 -19.03
C GLU A 170 -4.88 -26.79 -18.04
N GLU A 171 -5.30 -27.15 -16.83
CA GLU A 171 -5.55 -26.21 -15.75
C GLU A 171 -4.28 -25.45 -15.36
N ILE A 172 -3.16 -26.15 -15.23
CA ILE A 172 -1.86 -25.53 -14.91
C ILE A 172 -1.41 -24.57 -16.01
N ASP A 173 -1.62 -24.91 -17.29
CA ASP A 173 -1.33 -24.00 -18.42
C ASP A 173 -2.21 -22.75 -18.39
N SER A 174 -3.50 -22.90 -18.11
CA SER A 174 -4.43 -21.78 -17.96
C SER A 174 -4.03 -20.86 -16.80
N LEU A 175 -3.70 -21.43 -15.64
CA LEU A 175 -3.21 -20.69 -14.47
C LEU A 175 -1.90 -19.96 -14.80
N TYR A 176 -0.96 -20.62 -15.49
CA TYR A 176 0.31 -20.00 -15.89
C TYR A 176 0.09 -18.77 -16.79
N LYS A 177 -0.80 -18.89 -17.78
CA LYS A 177 -1.17 -17.76 -18.67
C LYS A 177 -1.80 -16.62 -17.87
N LYS A 178 -2.71 -16.94 -16.94
CA LYS A 178 -3.36 -15.94 -16.06
C LYS A 178 -2.33 -15.22 -15.20
N ILE A 179 -1.45 -15.94 -14.50
CA ILE A 179 -0.40 -15.34 -13.68
C ILE A 179 0.56 -14.51 -14.52
N SER A 180 0.99 -15.00 -15.68
CA SER A 180 1.90 -14.27 -16.57
C SER A 180 1.28 -12.97 -17.09
N ASN A 181 -0.04 -12.94 -17.31
CA ASN A 181 -0.76 -11.73 -17.68
C ASN A 181 -0.93 -10.74 -16.50
N VAL A 182 -0.89 -11.20 -15.25
CA VAL A 182 -0.93 -10.32 -14.08
C VAL A 182 0.48 -9.85 -13.69
N LEU A 183 1.48 -10.74 -13.75
CA LEU A 183 2.87 -10.46 -13.41
C LEU A 183 3.68 -9.96 -14.63
N LYS A 184 3.16 -8.92 -15.29
CA LYS A 184 3.78 -8.31 -16.48
C LYS A 184 5.09 -7.61 -16.17
N LYS A 185 5.96 -7.52 -17.18
CA LYS A 185 7.28 -6.87 -17.11
C LYS A 185 7.19 -5.36 -16.87
N ASP A 186 6.20 -4.69 -17.45
CA ASP A 186 5.96 -3.25 -17.27
C ASP A 186 5.85 -2.84 -15.79
N ARG A 187 5.24 -3.69 -14.94
CA ARG A 187 5.14 -3.47 -13.49
C ARG A 187 6.52 -3.47 -12.81
N LEU A 188 7.46 -4.30 -13.27
CA LEU A 188 8.85 -4.27 -12.79
C LEU A 188 9.59 -3.01 -13.29
N ASP A 189 9.33 -2.58 -14.52
CA ASP A 189 9.92 -1.36 -15.08
C ASP A 189 9.46 -0.12 -14.29
N GLU A 190 8.19 -0.07 -13.88
CA GLU A 190 7.67 0.98 -12.99
C GLU A 190 8.38 0.99 -11.63
N ILE A 191 8.53 -0.17 -10.97
CA ILE A 191 9.28 -0.28 -9.70
C ILE A 191 10.73 0.14 -9.88
N ASN A 192 11.39 -0.28 -10.97
CA ASN A 192 12.77 0.12 -11.29
C ASN A 192 12.88 1.65 -11.45
N SER A 193 11.89 2.29 -12.09
CA SER A 193 11.85 3.74 -12.21
C SER A 193 11.78 4.45 -10.84
N VAL A 194 11.14 3.82 -9.85
CA VAL A 194 11.06 4.33 -8.48
C VAL A 194 12.38 4.11 -7.75
N ILE A 195 12.95 2.90 -7.78
CA ILE A 195 14.24 2.56 -7.16
C ILE A 195 15.37 3.48 -7.61
N ASN A 196 15.35 3.87 -8.90
CA ASN A 196 16.37 4.71 -9.54
C ASN A 196 16.07 6.21 -9.48
N SER A 197 14.94 6.62 -8.87
CA SER A 197 14.62 8.04 -8.73
C SER A 197 15.59 8.73 -7.77
N GLU A 198 16.16 9.88 -8.16
CA GLU A 198 17.09 10.66 -7.34
C GLU A 198 16.47 11.16 -6.02
N ASN A 199 15.17 11.49 -6.04
CA ASN A 199 14.46 12.09 -4.91
C ASN A 199 13.65 11.08 -4.07
N ILE A 200 14.01 9.80 -4.08
CA ILE A 200 13.33 8.78 -3.26
C ILE A 200 13.90 8.75 -1.83
N SER A 201 13.04 8.60 -0.83
CA SER A 201 13.50 8.35 0.54
C SER A 201 14.08 6.94 0.66
N LEU A 202 15.01 6.73 1.59
CA LEU A 202 15.65 5.42 1.75
C LEU A 202 14.66 4.33 2.16
N GLU A 203 13.65 4.67 2.96
CA GLU A 203 12.60 3.77 3.42
C GLU A 203 11.72 3.32 2.25
N LEU A 204 11.31 4.26 1.40
CA LEU A 204 10.49 3.94 0.24
C LEU A 204 11.29 3.17 -0.81
N LYS A 205 12.59 3.46 -0.96
CA LYS A 205 13.48 2.66 -1.79
C LYS A 205 13.64 1.24 -1.27
N LEU A 206 13.83 1.07 0.05
CA LEU A 206 13.89 -0.24 0.69
C LEU A 206 12.60 -1.02 0.43
N TYR A 207 11.44 -0.38 0.62
CA TYR A 207 10.14 -0.98 0.35
C TYR A 207 9.98 -1.39 -1.12
N ALA A 208 10.34 -0.52 -2.06
CA ALA A 208 10.30 -0.84 -3.49
C ALA A 208 11.17 -2.05 -3.86
N LEU A 209 12.36 -2.17 -3.26
CA LEU A 209 13.25 -3.31 -3.43
C LEU A 209 12.64 -4.61 -2.87
N GLU A 210 11.98 -4.56 -1.71
CA GLU A 210 11.25 -5.70 -1.15
C GLU A 210 10.11 -6.15 -2.05
N VAL A 211 9.32 -5.21 -2.62
CA VAL A 211 8.26 -5.52 -3.57
C VAL A 211 8.83 -6.16 -4.84
N LYS A 212 9.92 -5.61 -5.39
CA LYS A 212 10.62 -6.17 -6.55
C LYS A 212 11.06 -7.62 -6.28
N LEU A 213 11.70 -7.88 -5.12
CA LEU A 213 12.12 -9.22 -4.75
C LEU A 213 10.94 -10.18 -4.61
N LEU A 214 9.82 -9.73 -4.03
CA LEU A 214 8.61 -10.55 -3.92
C LEU A 214 8.10 -10.99 -5.29
N PHE A 215 8.06 -10.04 -6.22
CA PHE A 215 7.63 -10.22 -7.60
C PHE A 215 8.54 -11.21 -8.35
N LEU A 216 9.86 -11.01 -8.27
CA LEU A 216 10.84 -11.90 -8.89
C LEU A 216 10.78 -13.32 -8.29
N CYS A 217 10.71 -13.46 -6.96
CA CYS A 217 10.58 -14.77 -6.32
C CYS A 217 9.33 -15.51 -6.81
N ARG A 218 8.20 -14.81 -6.96
CA ARG A 218 6.98 -15.43 -7.48
C ARG A 218 7.13 -15.90 -8.93
N LYS A 219 7.75 -15.08 -9.78
CA LYS A 219 8.04 -15.47 -11.17
C LYS A 219 8.96 -16.70 -11.24
N ILE A 220 10.03 -16.74 -10.44
CA ILE A 220 10.97 -17.87 -10.38
C ILE A 220 10.22 -19.16 -10.03
N SER A 221 9.41 -19.16 -8.98
CA SER A 221 8.64 -20.34 -8.55
C SER A 221 7.67 -20.82 -9.62
N VAL A 222 6.96 -19.90 -10.29
CA VAL A 222 6.03 -20.24 -11.38
C VAL A 222 6.78 -20.82 -12.58
N TYR A 223 7.91 -20.22 -12.98
CA TYR A 223 8.73 -20.73 -14.08
C TYR A 223 9.31 -22.10 -13.78
N LYS A 224 9.75 -22.36 -12.55
CA LYS A 224 10.21 -23.71 -12.15
C LYS A 224 9.08 -24.72 -12.17
N ALA A 225 7.90 -24.38 -11.64
CA ALA A 225 6.75 -25.27 -11.65
C ALA A 225 6.32 -25.64 -13.08
N TYR A 226 6.49 -24.72 -14.03
CA TYR A 226 6.19 -24.90 -15.45
C TYR A 226 7.39 -25.38 -16.29
N ASN A 227 8.50 -25.80 -15.67
CA ASN A 227 9.72 -26.30 -16.33
C ASN A 227 10.42 -25.30 -17.29
N LEU A 228 10.28 -23.99 -17.05
CA LEU A 228 10.94 -22.92 -17.82
C LEU A 228 12.29 -22.54 -17.20
N GLY A 229 13.24 -23.49 -17.20
CA GLY A 229 14.52 -23.36 -16.49
C GLY A 229 15.35 -22.13 -16.85
N ALA A 230 15.45 -21.78 -18.14
CA ALA A 230 16.21 -20.60 -18.59
C ALA A 230 15.59 -19.28 -18.09
N SER A 231 14.26 -19.17 -18.17
CA SER A 231 13.53 -18.00 -17.64
C SER A 231 13.69 -17.90 -16.13
N ALA A 232 13.54 -19.00 -15.39
CA ALA A 232 13.73 -19.04 -13.94
C ALA A 232 15.15 -18.58 -13.54
N GLN A 233 16.18 -19.02 -14.28
CA GLN A 233 17.56 -18.62 -14.01
C GLN A 233 17.81 -17.13 -14.27
N SER A 234 17.24 -16.57 -15.34
CA SER A 234 17.33 -15.14 -15.63
C SER A 234 16.74 -14.28 -14.50
N GLU A 235 15.53 -14.61 -14.05
CA GLU A 235 14.86 -13.90 -12.94
C GLU A 235 15.63 -14.07 -11.62
N LYS A 236 16.23 -15.24 -11.39
CA LYS A 236 17.06 -15.49 -10.20
C LYS A 236 18.29 -14.59 -10.17
N THR A 237 18.99 -14.42 -11.29
CA THR A 237 20.11 -13.49 -11.38
C THR A 237 19.68 -12.05 -11.10
N GLU A 238 18.51 -11.62 -11.59
CA GLU A 238 17.98 -10.30 -11.26
C GLU A 238 17.61 -10.17 -9.77
N ALA A 239 17.06 -11.22 -9.16
CA ALA A 239 16.73 -11.25 -7.73
C ALA A 239 17.98 -11.14 -6.86
N GLU A 240 19.07 -11.85 -7.21
CA GLU A 240 20.35 -11.77 -6.51
C GLU A 240 20.97 -10.36 -6.60
N ASN A 241 20.87 -9.71 -7.76
CA ASN A 241 21.33 -8.33 -7.92
C ASN A 241 20.49 -7.35 -7.09
N THR A 242 19.16 -7.53 -7.10
CA THR A 242 18.24 -6.73 -6.29
C THR A 242 18.51 -6.92 -4.78
N LEU A 243 18.83 -8.14 -4.34
CA LEU A 243 19.18 -8.46 -2.95
C LEU A 243 20.47 -7.75 -2.50
N LYS A 244 21.47 -7.61 -3.38
CA LYS A 244 22.69 -6.83 -3.10
C LYS A 244 22.37 -5.35 -2.86
N GLU A 245 21.49 -4.77 -3.68
CA GLU A 245 21.07 -3.37 -3.51
C GLU A 245 20.20 -3.18 -2.25
N LEU A 246 19.28 -4.11 -1.98
CA LEU A 246 18.51 -4.14 -0.74
C LEU A 246 19.42 -4.17 0.49
N SER A 247 20.45 -5.03 0.48
CA SER A 247 21.39 -5.14 1.59
C SER A 247 22.12 -3.83 1.88
N LYS A 248 22.52 -3.11 0.82
CA LYS A 248 23.14 -1.78 0.95
C LYS A 248 22.16 -0.75 1.49
N THR A 249 20.91 -0.79 1.05
CA THR A 249 19.87 0.18 1.43
C THR A 249 19.40 -0.06 2.86
N ALA A 250 19.14 -1.30 3.25
CA ALA A 250 18.72 -1.67 4.61
C ALA A 250 19.72 -1.19 5.68
N LYS A 251 21.02 -1.39 5.45
CA LYS A 251 22.10 -0.90 6.34
C LYS A 251 22.14 0.63 6.51
N LYS A 252 21.56 1.38 5.57
CA LYS A 252 21.45 2.84 5.65
C LYS A 252 20.18 3.29 6.35
N VAL A 253 19.09 2.54 6.22
CA VAL A 253 17.79 2.83 6.85
C VAL A 253 17.82 2.49 8.34
N ASP A 254 18.21 1.26 8.67
CA ASP A 254 18.16 0.73 10.03
C ASP A 254 19.25 -0.34 10.18
N LYS A 255 20.36 0.03 10.82
CA LYS A 255 21.51 -0.86 11.00
C LYS A 255 21.18 -2.07 11.89
N ASP A 256 20.32 -1.88 12.88
CA ASP A 256 20.04 -2.89 13.89
C ASP A 256 19.13 -3.99 13.31
N ASN A 257 18.22 -3.62 12.41
CA ASN A 257 17.32 -4.56 11.73
C ASN A 257 17.81 -5.04 10.35
N ALA A 258 18.88 -4.45 9.80
CA ALA A 258 19.36 -4.77 8.45
C ALA A 258 19.65 -6.26 8.25
N ASP A 259 20.33 -6.90 9.20
CA ASP A 259 20.71 -8.31 9.08
C ASP A 259 19.50 -9.24 9.10
N THR A 260 18.47 -8.90 9.86
CA THR A 260 17.19 -9.64 9.88
C THR A 260 16.49 -9.56 8.53
N ILE A 261 16.40 -8.36 7.95
CA ILE A 261 15.80 -8.13 6.63
C ILE A 261 16.59 -8.89 5.55
N ILE A 262 17.93 -8.77 5.55
CA ILE A 262 18.80 -9.44 4.59
C ILE A 262 18.64 -10.96 4.70
N ARG A 263 18.70 -11.53 5.90
CA ARG A 263 18.57 -12.98 6.13
C ARG A 263 17.22 -13.50 5.63
N LYS A 264 16.13 -12.78 5.91
CA LYS A 264 14.77 -13.11 5.44
C LYS A 264 14.76 -13.22 3.91
N TRP A 265 15.29 -12.22 3.21
CA TRP A 265 15.27 -12.20 1.74
C TRP A 265 16.25 -13.16 1.09
N THR A 266 17.45 -13.35 1.67
CA THR A 266 18.40 -14.38 1.22
C THR A 266 17.76 -15.76 1.24
N LYS A 267 17.08 -16.12 2.35
CA LYS A 267 16.36 -17.39 2.46
C LYS A 267 15.25 -17.48 1.40
N LYS A 268 14.47 -16.41 1.23
CA LYS A 268 13.34 -16.41 0.28
C LYS A 268 13.80 -16.59 -1.17
N VAL A 269 14.86 -15.88 -1.59
CA VAL A 269 15.44 -15.99 -2.94
C VAL A 269 16.08 -17.36 -3.17
N SER A 270 16.71 -17.97 -2.16
CA SER A 270 17.30 -19.30 -2.31
C SER A 270 16.25 -20.42 -2.41
N THR A 271 15.11 -20.26 -1.74
CA THR A 271 14.01 -21.23 -1.75
C THR A 271 13.03 -21.07 -2.92
N ALA A 272 13.00 -19.90 -3.57
CA ALA A 272 12.23 -19.67 -4.80
C ALA A 272 12.87 -20.43 -5.95
#